data_AF-A0A2D9RVJ1-F1
#
_entry.id   AF-A0A2D9RVJ1-F1
#
_cell.length_a   1.000
_cell.length_b   1.000
_cell.length_c   1.000
_cell.angle_alpha   90.00
_cell.angle_beta   90.00
_cell.angle_gamma   90.00
#
_symmetry.space_group_name_H-M   'P 1'
#
loop_
_entity.id
_entity.type
_entity.pdbx_description
1 polymer ?
#
loop_
_entity_poly.entity_id
_entity_poly.type
_entity_poly.pdbx_seq_one_letter_code
_entity_poly.pdbx_strand_id
1 'polypeptide(L)' 'MKTTHIYRKEKGQIVVHGDVNLTDIEGNKIPHGEKFTLCGCAKSKKLPFCDGSHKID' A
#
# COMPACT_ATOMS: atom_id res chain seq x y z
N MET A 1 16.66 8.10 -14.24
CA MET A 1 15.82 8.15 -13.01
C MET A 1 14.98 6.88 -12.99
N LYS A 2 14.87 6.17 -11.86
CA LYS A 2 13.94 5.03 -11.75
C LYS A 2 12.52 5.60 -11.67
N THR A 3 11.64 5.14 -12.54
CA THR A 3 10.23 5.54 -12.52
C THR A 3 9.53 4.83 -11.36
N THR A 4 8.79 5.57 -10.54
CA THR A 4 7.92 4.99 -9.52
C THR A 4 6.67 4.41 -10.18
N HIS A 5 6.36 3.15 -9.87
CA HIS A 5 5.19 2.45 -10.39
C HIS A 5 4.15 2.26 -9.27
N ILE A 6 2.97 2.85 -9.46
CA ILE A 6 1.82 2.68 -8.56
C ILE A 6 0.66 2.15 -9.39
N TYR A 7 0.09 1.02 -8.99
CA TYR A 7 -1.04 0.42 -9.70
C TYR A 7 -1.99 -0.32 -8.75
N ARG A 8 -3.27 -0.37 -9.13
CA ARG A 8 -4.32 -1.09 -8.40
C ARG A 8 -4.60 -2.43 -9.08
N LYS A 9 -4.74 -3.49 -8.28
CA LYS A 9 -5.22 -4.82 -8.72
C LYS A 9 -6.73 -4.93 -8.58
N GLU A 10 -7.31 -5.89 -9.29
CA GLU A 10 -8.75 -6.15 -9.33
C GLU A 10 -9.38 -6.30 -7.93
N LYS A 11 -8.74 -7.06 -7.03
CA LYS A 11 -9.21 -7.28 -5.66
C LYS A 11 -8.85 -6.17 -4.66
N GLY A 12 -8.56 -4.96 -5.14
CA GLY A 12 -8.38 -3.77 -4.31
C GLY A 12 -6.98 -3.58 -3.70
N GLN A 13 -6.00 -4.40 -4.04
CA GLN A 13 -4.61 -4.19 -3.60
C GLN A 13 -4.00 -3.03 -4.39
N ILE A 14 -3.37 -2.07 -3.72
CA ILE A 14 -2.64 -0.96 -4.38
C ILE A 14 -1.15 -1.21 -4.18
N VAL A 15 -0.44 -1.55 -5.24
CA VAL A 15 0.99 -1.85 -5.19
C VAL A 15 1.77 -0.57 -5.44
N VAL A 16 2.74 -0.30 -4.58
CA VAL A 16 3.71 0.79 -4.71
C VAL A 16 5.08 0.17 -4.89
N HIS A 17 5.78 0.57 -5.94
CA HIS A 17 7.13 0.12 -6.23
C HIS A 17 7.98 1.31 -6.70
N GLY A 18 8.93 1.72 -5.88
CA GLY A 18 9.80 2.86 -6.13
C GLY A 18 9.96 3.75 -4.90
N ASP A 19 10.65 4.87 -5.10
CA ASP A 19 10.92 5.83 -4.05
C ASP A 19 9.71 6.76 -3.87
N VAL A 20 9.14 6.75 -2.65
CA VAL A 20 7.97 7.55 -2.25
C VAL A 20 8.07 7.94 -0.79
N ASN A 21 7.42 9.04 -0.42
CA ASN A 21 7.15 9.40 0.97
C ASN A 21 5.75 8.92 1.35
N LEU A 22 5.66 7.94 2.26
CA LEU A 22 4.41 7.54 2.88
C LEU A 22 4.30 8.17 4.27
N THR A 23 3.30 9.02 4.46
CA THR A 23 3.03 9.67 5.74
C THR A 23 1.58 9.48 6.17
N ASP A 24 1.30 9.69 7.45
CA ASP A 24 -0.06 9.96 7.91
C ASP A 24 -0.48 11.41 7.59
N ILE A 25 -1.66 11.78 8.08
CA ILE A 25 -2.25 13.13 7.94
C ILE A 25 -1.41 14.21 8.66
N GLU A 26 -0.67 13.85 9.70
CA GLU A 26 0.17 14.77 10.47
C GLU A 26 1.58 14.90 9.87
N GLY A 27 1.90 14.11 8.85
CA GLY A 27 3.19 14.10 8.19
C GLY A 27 4.20 13.13 8.81
N ASN A 28 3.80 12.31 9.79
CA ASN A 28 4.70 11.31 10.38
C ASN A 28 4.98 10.21 9.35
N LYS A 29 6.25 9.84 9.20
CA LYS A 29 6.66 8.78 8.28
C LYS A 29 6.12 7.43 8.73
N ILE A 30 5.45 6.73 7.83
CA ILE A 30 5.06 5.35 8.02
C ILE A 30 6.19 4.45 7.50
N PRO A 31 6.73 3.50 8.29
CA PRO A 31 7.79 2.62 7.81
C PRO A 31 7.34 1.74 6.63
N HIS A 32 8.13 1.74 5.54
CA HIS A 32 7.93 0.85 4.39
C HIS A 32 9.26 0.57 3.67
N GLY A 33 9.28 -0.49 2.86
CA GLY A 33 10.39 -0.78 1.94
C GLY A 33 10.20 -0.14 0.56
N GLU A 34 11.11 -0.45 -0.38
CA GLU A 34 11.04 -0.02 -1.79
C GLU A 34 9.77 -0.54 -2.50
N LYS A 35 9.24 -1.67 -2.03
CA LYS A 35 8.01 -2.28 -2.54
C LYS A 35 7.09 -2.66 -1.39
N PHE A 36 5.88 -2.14 -1.43
CA PHE A 36 4.83 -2.44 -0.44
C PHE A 36 3.45 -2.43 -1.10
N THR A 37 2.43 -2.85 -0.35
CA THR A 37 1.06 -2.89 -0.85
C THR A 37 0.12 -2.27 0.17
N LEU A 38 -0.62 -1.26 -0.26
CA LEU A 38 -1.68 -0.63 0.52
C LEU A 38 -3.00 -1.36 0.32
N CYS A 39 -3.81 -1.34 1.38
CA CYS A 39 -5.15 -1.89 1.36
C CYS A 39 -6.10 -0.90 0.67
N GLY A 40 -6.72 -1.31 -0.44
CA GLY A 40 -7.86 -0.62 -1.04
C GLY A 40 -9.16 -1.42 -0.99
N CYS A 41 -9.19 -2.54 -0.25
CA CYS A 41 -10.41 -3.34 -0.02
C CYS A 41 -11.09 -3.06 1.32
N ALA A 42 -10.49 -2.23 2.18
CA ALA A 42 -10.96 -1.89 3.53
C ALA A 42 -11.14 -3.07 4.52
N LYS A 43 -10.59 -4.26 4.21
CA LYS A 43 -10.73 -5.47 5.05
C LYS A 43 -9.48 -5.83 5.86
N SER A 44 -8.37 -5.13 5.64
CA SER A 44 -7.10 -5.46 6.30
C SER A 44 -7.16 -5.19 7.80
N LYS A 45 -6.59 -6.08 8.59
CA LYS A 45 -6.34 -5.88 10.03
C LYS A 45 -5.02 -5.14 10.29
N LYS A 46 -4.25 -4.85 9.24
CA LYS A 46 -2.95 -4.14 9.28
C LYS A 46 -2.98 -2.84 8.48
N LEU A 47 -4.10 -2.13 8.49
CA LEU A 47 -4.21 -0.84 7.81
C LEU A 47 -3.04 0.08 8.20
N PRO A 48 -2.46 0.83 7.25
CA PRO A 48 -2.90 1.01 5.86
C PRO A 48 -2.44 -0.10 4.89
N PHE A 49 -1.67 -1.08 5.36
CA PHE A 49 -1.10 -2.13 4.51
C PHE A 49 -2.09 -3.25 4.19
N CYS A 50 -1.90 -3.88 3.03
CA CYS A 50 -2.63 -5.09 2.66
C CYS A 50 -2.08 -6.31 3.39
N ASP A 51 -2.96 -7.07 4.04
CA ASP A 51 -2.63 -8.34 4.73
C ASP A 51 -3.20 -9.59 4.05
N GLY A 52 -3.90 -9.42 2.92
CA GLY A 52 -4.52 -10.52 2.19
C GLY A 52 -6.00 -10.78 2.52
N SER A 53 -6.61 -10.02 3.44
CA SER A 53 -8.02 -10.22 3.85
C SER A 53 -9.04 -10.13 2.72
N HIS A 54 -8.71 -9.50 1.58
CA HIS A 54 -9.54 -9.48 0.36
C HIS A 54 -9.76 -10.84 -0.31
N LYS A 55 -9.06 -11.90 0.14
CA LYS A 55 -9.19 -13.24 -0.43
C LYS A 55 -10.30 -14.07 0.21
N ILE A 56 -10.79 -13.66 1.38
CA ILE A 56 -11.73 -14.43 2.21
C ILE A 56 -13.20 -14.10 1.86
N ASP A 57 -13.42 -13.05 1.06
CA ASP A 57 -14.70 -12.76 0.39
C ASP A 57 -14.68 -13.19 -1.08
#